data_AF-A0ABD0NLA7-F1
#
_entry.id   AF-A0ABD0NLA7-F1
#
_cell.length_a   1.000
_cell.length_b   1.000
_cell.length_c   1.000
_cell.angle_alpha   90.00
_cell.angle_beta   90.00
_cell.angle_gamma   90.00
#
_symmetry.space_group_name_H-M   'P 1'
#
loop_
_entity.id
_entity.type
_entity.pdbx_description
1 polymer ?
#
loop_
_entity_poly.entity_id
_entity_poly.type
_entity_poly.pdbx_seq_one_letter_code
_entity_poly.pdbx_strand_id
1 'polypeptide(L)'
;APPCLESYREPADGKVYRMYHGTSRQAAEKIKVSGFKPSSEGMLGPGVYLSRDLEKASRYPMDLDDENQRVVLRVKVNVGKVKKIDCQRHPLQYTWHDHGYDTAWCPPNCGM
;
A
#
# COMPACT_ATOMS: atom_id res chain seq x y z
N ALA A 1 0.41 -15.17 -15.17
CA ALA A 1 -0.21 -14.28 -14.16
C ALA A 1 0.78 -13.17 -13.80
N PRO A 2 0.32 -11.94 -13.59
CA PRO A 2 1.16 -10.86 -13.07
C PRO A 2 1.80 -11.26 -11.72
N PRO A 3 2.96 -10.70 -11.36
CA PRO A 3 3.67 -11.07 -10.14
C PRO A 3 2.89 -10.70 -8.87
N CYS A 4 2.37 -11.71 -8.19
CA CYS A 4 1.88 -11.64 -6.81
C CYS A 4 3.01 -12.12 -5.89
N LEU A 5 3.73 -11.17 -5.29
CA LEU A 5 4.95 -11.40 -4.50
C LEU A 5 4.61 -11.90 -3.08
N GLU A 6 3.89 -13.03 -3.02
CA GLU A 6 3.38 -13.64 -1.80
C GLU A 6 2.54 -12.64 -0.97
N SER A 7 1.68 -11.85 -1.61
CA SER A 7 0.90 -10.78 -0.95
C SER A 7 0.00 -11.29 0.18
N TYR A 8 -0.33 -12.58 0.16
CA TYR A 8 -1.12 -13.30 1.15
C TYR A 8 -0.33 -13.69 2.41
N ARG A 9 1.00 -13.74 2.37
CA ARG A 9 1.85 -14.03 3.54
C ARG A 9 2.14 -12.78 4.32
N GLU A 10 2.07 -12.84 5.65
CA GLU A 10 2.47 -11.72 6.51
C GLU A 10 3.89 -11.24 6.19
N PRO A 11 4.12 -9.93 6.00
CA PRO A 11 5.47 -9.40 5.89
C PRO A 11 6.25 -9.65 7.18
N ALA A 12 7.50 -10.08 7.06
CA ALA A 12 8.39 -10.20 8.19
C ALA A 12 8.95 -8.82 8.57
N ASP A 13 9.00 -8.56 9.88
CA ASP A 13 9.59 -7.34 10.44
C ASP A 13 11.01 -7.09 9.91
N GLY A 14 11.33 -5.81 9.71
CA GLY A 14 12.65 -5.32 9.28
C GLY A 14 13.05 -5.69 7.85
N LYS A 15 12.19 -6.39 7.09
CA LYS A 15 12.52 -6.84 5.74
C LYS A 15 12.21 -5.77 4.69
N VAL A 16 13.03 -5.76 3.63
CA VAL A 16 12.77 -4.95 2.44
C VAL A 16 12.02 -5.78 1.41
N TYR A 17 10.87 -5.28 0.97
CA TYR A 17 10.04 -5.90 -0.06
C TYR A 17 9.99 -5.06 -1.33
N ARG A 18 9.85 -5.73 -2.46
CA ARG A 18 9.38 -5.09 -3.68
C ARG A 18 7.86 -5.03 -3.62
N MET A 19 7.30 -3.83 -3.80
CA MET A 19 5.87 -3.57 -3.80
C MET A 19 5.49 -2.68 -4.99
N TYR A 20 4.19 -2.48 -5.16
CA TYR A 20 3.59 -1.78 -6.29
C TYR A 20 2.62 -0.71 -5.79
N HIS A 21 2.71 0.48 -6.38
CA HIS A 21 1.79 1.59 -6.14
C HIS A 21 1.13 1.98 -7.46
N GLY A 22 -0.18 1.75 -7.58
CA GLY A 22 -0.97 2.22 -8.70
C GLY A 22 -1.33 3.69 -8.52
N THR A 23 -1.12 4.49 -9.55
CA THR A 23 -1.38 5.94 -9.53
C THR A 23 -1.59 6.47 -10.95
N SER A 24 -1.92 7.75 -11.11
CA SER A 24 -2.00 8.39 -12.43
C SER A 24 -0.61 8.74 -12.97
N ARG A 25 -0.43 8.84 -14.30
CA ARG A 25 0.84 9.29 -14.92
C ARG A 25 1.36 10.59 -14.32
N GLN A 26 0.48 11.58 -14.13
CA GLN A 26 0.86 12.87 -13.56
C GLN A 26 1.36 12.73 -12.11
N ALA A 27 0.68 11.93 -11.28
CA ALA A 27 1.10 11.70 -9.90
C ALA A 27 2.41 10.89 -9.83
N ALA A 28 2.61 9.92 -10.73
CA ALA A 28 3.86 9.18 -10.83
C ALA A 28 5.05 10.09 -11.13
N GLU A 29 4.92 11.04 -12.06
CA GLU A 29 5.99 12.01 -12.34
C GLU A 29 6.27 12.91 -11.13
N LYS A 30 5.24 13.38 -10.42
CA LYS A 30 5.42 14.12 -9.16
C LYS A 30 6.16 13.28 -8.12
N ILE A 31 5.79 12.02 -7.92
CA ILE A 31 6.43 11.12 -6.96
C ILE A 31 7.91 10.90 -7.30
N LYS A 32 8.27 10.79 -8.59
CA LYS A 32 9.68 10.65 -9.01
C LYS A 32 10.52 11.87 -8.66
N VAL A 33 9.94 13.07 -8.70
CA VAL A 33 10.63 14.34 -8.46
C VAL A 33 10.68 14.67 -6.96
N SER A 34 9.55 14.59 -6.27
CA SER A 34 9.40 15.07 -4.88
C SER A 34 9.27 13.95 -3.84
N GLY A 35 9.28 12.69 -4.25
CA GLY A 35 8.99 11.56 -3.38
C GLY A 35 7.48 11.36 -3.12
N PHE A 36 7.16 10.32 -2.36
CA PHE A 36 5.79 10.05 -1.94
C PHE A 36 5.32 11.08 -0.91
N LYS A 37 4.06 11.52 -1.06
CA LYS A 37 3.34 12.26 -0.03
C LYS A 37 2.24 11.35 0.53
N PRO A 38 2.13 11.17 1.86
CA PRO A 38 1.06 10.37 2.44
C PRO A 38 -0.30 11.03 2.18
N SER A 39 -1.33 10.20 1.99
CA SER A 39 -2.72 10.66 2.07
C SER A 39 -3.05 11.12 3.49
N SER A 40 -4.02 12.00 3.62
CA SER A 40 -4.56 12.41 4.93
C SER A 40 -5.55 11.40 5.51
N GLU A 41 -6.07 10.50 4.69
CA GLU A 41 -7.10 9.52 5.06
C GLU A 41 -6.86 8.19 4.32
N GLY A 42 -7.60 7.15 4.72
CA GLY A 42 -7.60 5.84 4.08
C GLY A 42 -8.07 4.75 5.04
N MET A 43 -8.23 3.54 4.50
CA MET A 43 -8.71 2.36 5.23
C MET A 43 -7.94 2.08 6.54
N LEU A 44 -6.64 2.39 6.57
CA LEU A 44 -5.74 2.19 7.70
C LEU A 44 -5.16 3.53 8.19
N GLY A 45 -5.87 4.64 7.93
CA GLY A 45 -5.44 5.99 8.27
C GLY A 45 -4.50 6.63 7.23
N PRO A 46 -3.89 7.77 7.59
CA PRO A 46 -2.95 8.50 6.74
C PRO A 46 -1.75 7.63 6.35
N GLY A 47 -1.32 7.67 5.09
CA GLY A 47 -0.16 6.91 4.66
C GLY A 47 0.04 6.78 3.16
N VAL A 48 1.02 5.97 2.78
CA VAL A 48 1.25 5.58 1.38
C VAL A 48 0.85 4.12 1.23
N TYR A 49 -0.09 3.85 0.31
CA TYR A 49 -0.65 2.52 0.12
C TYR A 49 0.04 1.79 -1.03
N LEU A 50 0.57 0.60 -0.73
CA LEU A 50 1.22 -0.27 -1.70
C LEU A 50 0.75 -1.71 -1.55
N SER A 51 0.93 -2.48 -2.62
CA SER A 51 0.56 -3.90 -2.67
C SER A 51 1.75 -4.74 -3.14
N ARG A 52 1.89 -5.95 -2.60
CA ARG A 52 2.79 -6.99 -3.16
C ARG A 52 2.16 -7.70 -4.37
N ASP A 53 0.88 -7.47 -4.60
CA ASP A 53 0.13 -7.93 -5.76
C ASP A 53 0.05 -6.81 -6.80
N LEU A 54 0.66 -7.05 -7.97
CA LEU A 54 0.70 -6.09 -9.07
C LEU A 54 -0.70 -5.83 -9.65
N GLU A 55 -1.52 -6.87 -9.79
CA GLU A 55 -2.86 -6.75 -10.39
C GLU A 55 -3.78 -5.94 -9.49
N LYS A 56 -3.68 -6.16 -8.17
CA LYS A 56 -4.37 -5.31 -7.20
C LYS A 56 -3.94 -3.85 -7.33
N ALA A 57 -2.63 -3.59 -7.41
CA ALA A 57 -2.12 -2.22 -7.51
C ALA A 57 -2.54 -1.55 -8.83
N SER A 58 -2.54 -2.26 -9.96
CA SER A 58 -2.82 -1.68 -11.28
C SER A 58 -4.25 -1.17 -11.45
N ARG A 59 -5.17 -1.55 -10.55
CA ARG A 59 -6.55 -1.07 -10.54
C ARG A 59 -6.71 0.34 -9.96
N TYR A 60 -5.67 0.90 -9.34
CA TYR A 60 -5.72 2.21 -8.71
C TYR A 60 -5.11 3.32 -9.59
N PRO A 61 -5.66 4.55 -9.50
CA PRO A 61 -6.86 4.93 -8.75
C PRO A 61 -8.14 4.40 -9.42
N MET A 62 -9.15 4.03 -8.62
CA MET A 62 -10.41 3.46 -9.13
C MET A 62 -11.21 4.52 -9.90
N ASP A 63 -11.29 5.73 -9.37
CA ASP A 63 -12.08 6.84 -9.91
C ASP A 63 -11.26 7.70 -10.89
N LEU A 64 -10.71 7.08 -11.92
CA LEU A 64 -9.97 7.78 -12.97
C LEU A 64 -10.78 7.75 -14.27
N ASP A 65 -11.09 8.92 -14.81
CA ASP A 65 -11.91 9.05 -16.03
C ASP A 65 -11.27 8.36 -17.25
N ASP A 66 -9.94 8.43 -17.37
CA ASP A 66 -9.16 7.74 -18.41
C ASP A 66 -8.24 6.68 -17.80
N GLU A 67 -8.64 5.42 -17.91
CA GLU A 67 -7.87 4.28 -17.38
C GLU A 67 -6.47 4.15 -18.02
N ASN A 68 -6.23 4.69 -19.22
CA ASN A 68 -4.91 4.67 -19.87
C ASN A 68 -3.88 5.55 -19.16
N GLN A 69 -4.34 6.41 -18.24
CA GLN A 69 -3.49 7.19 -17.35
C GLN A 69 -3.04 6.39 -16.12
N ARG A 70 -3.59 5.20 -15.85
CA ARG A 70 -3.11 4.36 -14.76
C ARG A 70 -1.71 3.84 -15.08
N VAL A 71 -0.82 4.01 -14.13
CA VAL A 71 0.54 3.46 -14.15
C VAL A 71 0.87 2.85 -12.80
N VAL A 72 1.84 1.94 -12.79
CA VAL A 72 2.31 1.31 -11.57
C VAL A 72 3.77 1.66 -11.33
N LEU A 73 4.05 2.22 -10.15
CA LEU A 73 5.41 2.38 -9.65
C LEU A 73 5.85 1.11 -8.93
N ARG A 74 7.08 0.67 -9.21
CA ARG A 74 7.73 -0.44 -8.52
C ARG A 74 8.66 0.11 -7.45
N VAL A 75 8.41 -0.24 -6.20
CA VAL A 75 9.01 0.41 -5.03
C VAL A 75 9.74 -0.62 -4.17
N LYS A 76 10.92 -0.27 -3.65
CA LYS A 76 11.57 -1.01 -2.56
C LYS A 76 11.11 -0.41 -1.24
N VAL A 77 10.45 -1.19 -0.41
CA VAL A 77 9.83 -0.74 0.85
C VAL A 77 10.50 -1.48 2.00
N ASN A 78 11.16 -0.76 2.90
CA ASN A 78 11.52 -1.29 4.22
C ASN A 78 10.27 -1.21 5.09
N VAL A 79 9.72 -2.36 5.50
CA VAL A 79 8.45 -2.38 6.25
C VAL A 79 8.60 -2.11 7.75
N GLY A 80 9.85 -2.09 8.26
CA GLY A 80 10.10 -1.91 9.69
C GLY A 80 9.30 -2.89 10.53
N LYS A 81 8.71 -2.44 11.63
CA LYS A 81 7.82 -3.21 12.48
C LYS A 81 6.40 -3.24 11.90
N VAL A 82 5.86 -4.43 11.65
CA VAL A 82 4.59 -4.61 10.96
C VAL A 82 3.47 -4.93 11.94
N LYS A 83 2.32 -4.28 11.76
CA LYS A 83 1.07 -4.62 12.45
C LYS A 83 0.09 -5.23 11.46
N LYS A 84 -0.30 -6.48 11.69
CA LYS A 84 -1.47 -7.07 11.03
C LYS A 84 -2.75 -6.37 11.49
N ILE A 85 -3.55 -5.90 10.53
CA ILE A 85 -4.89 -5.33 10.71
C ILE A 85 -5.85 -6.18 9.87
N ASP A 86 -6.62 -7.05 10.52
CA ASP A 86 -7.35 -8.14 9.85
C ASP A 86 -8.85 -8.18 10.16
N CYS A 87 -9.42 -7.06 10.58
CA CYS A 87 -10.87 -6.89 10.72
C CYS A 87 -11.28 -5.42 10.75
N GLN A 88 -12.50 -5.13 10.28
CA GLN A 88 -13.07 -3.79 10.40
C GLN A 88 -13.22 -3.38 11.87
N ARG A 89 -12.90 -2.12 12.17
CA ARG A 89 -12.82 -1.57 13.55
C ARG A 89 -11.76 -2.26 14.42
N HIS A 90 -10.70 -2.78 13.81
CA HIS A 90 -9.53 -3.25 14.57
C HIS A 90 -9.05 -2.12 15.51
N PRO A 91 -8.70 -2.41 16.78
CA PRO A 91 -8.35 -1.38 17.76
C PRO A 91 -7.24 -0.41 17.34
N LEU A 92 -6.33 -0.90 16.48
CA LEU A 92 -5.21 -0.13 15.92
C LEU A 92 -5.40 0.27 14.45
N GLN A 93 -6.61 0.17 13.90
CA GLN A 93 -6.86 0.42 12.46
C GLN A 93 -6.33 1.78 11.99
N TYR A 94 -6.46 2.81 12.82
CA TYR A 94 -6.04 4.18 12.51
C TYR A 94 -4.86 4.67 13.36
N THR A 95 -4.48 3.95 14.42
CA THR A 95 -3.50 4.40 15.43
C THR A 95 -2.26 3.51 15.50
N TRP A 96 -2.09 2.55 14.60
CA TRP A 96 -0.93 1.64 14.61
C TRP A 96 0.43 2.37 14.66
N HIS A 97 0.54 3.54 14.03
CA HIS A 97 1.77 4.34 14.04
C HIS A 97 2.06 4.95 15.41
N ASP A 98 1.04 5.39 16.16
CA ASP A 98 1.18 5.90 17.54
C ASP A 98 1.68 4.81 18.50
N HIS A 99 1.46 3.53 18.13
CA HIS A 99 1.91 2.36 18.87
C HIS A 99 3.29 1.85 18.41
N GLY A 100 4.02 2.65 17.62
CA GLY A 100 5.40 2.37 17.22
C GLY A 100 5.53 1.29 16.14
N TYR A 101 4.50 1.09 15.32
CA TYR A 101 4.59 0.28 14.12
C TYR A 101 4.90 1.15 12.90
N ASP A 102 5.74 0.65 12.00
CA ASP A 102 6.16 1.36 10.79
C ASP A 102 5.24 1.06 9.59
N THR A 103 4.57 -0.10 9.61
CA THR A 103 3.65 -0.54 8.55
C THR A 103 2.42 -1.23 9.13
N ALA A 104 1.23 -0.85 8.67
CA ALA A 104 0.03 -1.67 8.82
C ALA A 104 -0.15 -2.58 7.59
N TRP A 105 -0.37 -3.88 7.82
CA TRP A 105 -0.63 -4.85 6.77
C TRP A 105 -2.04 -5.43 6.89
N CYS A 106 -2.82 -5.29 5.82
CA CYS A 106 -4.14 -5.89 5.68
C CYS A 106 -4.05 -7.18 4.82
N PRO A 107 -4.32 -8.36 5.39
CA PRO A 107 -4.34 -9.62 4.64
C PRO A 107 -5.47 -9.62 3.60
N PRO A 108 -5.33 -10.37 2.49
CA PRO A 108 -6.46 -10.61 1.60
C PRO A 108 -7.59 -11.35 2.34
N ASN A 109 -8.84 -11.05 1.99
CA ASN A 109 -10.04 -11.75 2.48
C ASN A 109 -10.24 -11.71 4.02
N CYS A 110 -9.77 -10.68 4.71
CA CYS A 110 -9.90 -10.57 6.17
C CYS A 110 -11.16 -9.83 6.66
N GLY A 111 -12.07 -9.43 5.77
CA GLY A 111 -13.28 -8.70 6.17
C GLY A 111 -13.04 -7.22 6.50
N MET A 112 -11.99 -6.65 5.91
CA MET A 112 -11.74 -5.21 5.78
C MET A 112 -12.38 -4.65 4.51
#